data_AF-F3ZBF1-F1
#
_entry.id   AF-F3ZBF1-F1
#
_cell.length_a   1.000
_cell.length_b   1.000
_cell.length_c   1.000
_cell.angle_alpha   90.00
_cell.angle_beta   90.00
_cell.angle_gamma   90.00
#
_symmetry.space_group_name_H-M   'P 1'
#
loop_
_entity.id
_entity.type
_entity.pdbx_description
1 polymer ?
#
loop_
_entity_poly.entity_id
_entity_poly.type
_entity_poly.pdbx_seq_one_letter_code
_entity_poly.pdbx_strand_id
1 'polypeptide(L)'
;MPLVLASALVAALATPAWARTTPGDTREGEPPGTGGGRQGDTLTAGAAGISYTRSGGGGGNKVAPLTAAGNWTPPPCYYAPRYTPQELEDTLVPIWQAESTGHEWDLSQKKKYEDGEPYKDFNKDKAGKGFWWASYVTPGFEGDPGSLACDQEIFWVDKGDPPPANIPQAITPEILAQLAYGEIRVPGTEVELAPGGESKVNLPTWVWLEKAKFTPVSVTARVDALGIEATTTAEPVSLRIEPGTADARTLPASGTCPIRDDGSIGEPYAPGKADRTPPCGVTYLRSSREGSFPLRATVTWKVHWTGTGVNGEQPLPEGSFGAEQDVVVREVQSVNR
;
A
#
# COMPACT_ATOMS: atom_id res chain seq x y z
N MET A 1 24.19 -20.23 -74.99
CA MET A 1 24.40 -19.10 -74.07
C MET A 1 23.06 -18.44 -73.82
N PRO A 2 22.35 -18.93 -72.82
CA PRO A 2 22.04 -18.06 -71.68
C PRO A 2 22.06 -18.84 -70.35
N LEU A 3 22.32 -18.16 -69.23
CA LEU A 3 21.60 -18.43 -67.99
C LEU A 3 21.84 -17.24 -67.05
N VAL A 4 20.87 -16.33 -67.03
CA VAL A 4 20.79 -15.25 -66.04
C VAL A 4 20.27 -15.91 -64.76
N LEU A 5 21.14 -16.04 -63.75
CA LEU A 5 20.70 -16.41 -62.40
C LEU A 5 20.01 -15.20 -61.76
N ALA A 6 18.69 -15.31 -61.61
CA ALA A 6 17.90 -14.42 -60.79
C ALA A 6 18.07 -14.82 -59.32
N SER A 7 18.82 -14.04 -58.56
CA SER A 7 18.93 -14.16 -57.11
C SER A 7 17.64 -13.65 -56.46
N ALA A 8 16.78 -14.57 -56.01
CA ALA A 8 15.61 -14.25 -55.19
C ALA A 8 16.07 -13.93 -53.75
N LEU A 9 15.97 -12.65 -53.38
CA LEU A 9 16.17 -12.17 -52.02
C LEU A 9 14.89 -12.47 -51.21
N VAL A 10 14.89 -13.55 -50.42
CA VAL A 10 13.80 -13.85 -49.48
C VAL A 10 13.98 -12.95 -48.26
N ALA A 11 13.18 -11.90 -48.16
CA ALA A 11 13.07 -11.09 -46.96
C ALA A 11 12.37 -11.91 -45.86
N ALA A 12 13.13 -12.37 -44.87
CA ALA A 12 12.58 -12.95 -43.65
C ALA A 12 11.90 -11.84 -42.83
N LEU A 13 10.57 -11.74 -42.96
CA LEU A 13 9.73 -11.00 -42.02
C LEU A 13 9.76 -11.76 -40.68
N ALA A 14 10.58 -11.29 -39.74
CA ALA A 14 10.46 -11.68 -38.35
C ALA A 14 9.16 -11.09 -37.79
N THR A 15 8.09 -11.88 -37.83
CA THR A 15 6.96 -11.67 -36.92
C THR A 15 7.45 -12.02 -35.51
N PRO A 16 7.07 -11.27 -34.46
CA PRO A 16 7.25 -11.76 -33.11
C PRO A 16 6.36 -13.00 -32.96
N ALA A 17 6.98 -14.17 -33.02
CA ALA A 17 6.33 -15.40 -32.62
C ALA A 17 6.02 -15.28 -31.13
N TRP A 18 4.74 -15.15 -30.78
CA TRP A 18 4.29 -15.48 -29.43
C TRP A 18 4.51 -16.98 -29.24
N ALA A 19 5.64 -17.31 -28.63
CA ALA A 19 5.94 -18.65 -28.18
C ALA A 19 4.95 -19.00 -27.06
N ARG A 20 3.84 -19.66 -27.42
CA ARG A 20 3.15 -20.60 -26.52
C ARG A 20 4.08 -21.79 -26.36
N THR A 21 4.98 -21.71 -25.40
CA THR A 21 5.74 -22.84 -24.90
C THR A 21 5.17 -23.19 -23.54
N THR A 22 4.37 -24.26 -23.49
CA THR A 22 4.30 -25.16 -22.33
C THR A 22 5.39 -26.21 -22.48
N PRO A 23 6.50 -26.08 -21.73
CA PRO A 23 7.26 -27.22 -21.25
C PRO A 23 7.65 -27.03 -19.78
N GLY A 24 7.37 -28.05 -18.97
CA GLY A 24 7.97 -28.22 -17.64
C GLY A 24 7.24 -27.50 -16.52
N ASP A 25 6.27 -28.21 -15.95
CA ASP A 25 5.69 -27.93 -14.63
C ASP A 25 6.79 -28.19 -13.59
N THR A 26 7.69 -27.24 -13.38
CA THR A 26 8.49 -27.13 -12.15
C THR A 26 8.00 -25.89 -11.43
N ARG A 27 6.83 -26.04 -10.80
CA ARG A 27 6.46 -25.20 -9.67
C ARG A 27 7.47 -25.48 -8.57
N GLU A 28 8.46 -24.60 -8.42
CA GLU A 28 9.01 -24.34 -7.09
C GLU A 28 7.81 -24.12 -6.17
N GLY A 29 7.78 -24.86 -5.05
CA GLY A 29 6.60 -25.05 -4.22
C GLY A 29 5.87 -23.74 -3.97
N GLU A 30 4.69 -23.61 -4.58
CA GLU A 30 3.78 -22.52 -4.27
C GLU A 30 3.50 -22.59 -2.76
N PRO A 31 3.79 -21.54 -1.98
CA PRO A 31 3.51 -21.56 -0.55
C PRO A 31 2.03 -21.87 -0.35
N PRO A 32 1.63 -22.68 0.65
CA PRO A 32 0.23 -23.07 0.82
C PRO A 32 -0.66 -21.84 0.78
N GLY A 33 -1.65 -21.89 -0.12
CA GLY A 33 -2.47 -20.76 -0.53
C GLY A 33 -2.98 -19.99 0.66
N THR A 34 -2.74 -18.68 0.64
CA THR A 34 -3.20 -17.74 1.65
C THR A 34 -4.71 -17.56 1.46
N GLY A 35 -5.49 -18.28 2.27
CA GLY A 35 -6.93 -18.10 2.35
C GLY A 35 -7.26 -16.67 2.75
N GLY A 36 -7.68 -15.86 1.78
CA GLY A 36 -8.22 -14.54 1.99
C GLY A 36 -9.73 -14.62 2.22
N GLY A 37 -10.22 -14.06 3.32
CA GLY A 37 -11.63 -13.98 3.65
C GLY A 37 -12.04 -12.53 3.87
N ARG A 38 -13.23 -12.16 3.41
CA ARG A 38 -13.85 -10.89 3.79
C ARG A 38 -15.17 -11.17 4.51
N GLN A 39 -15.27 -10.70 5.75
CA GLN A 39 -16.52 -10.68 6.49
C GLN A 39 -16.77 -9.27 7.01
N GLY A 40 -17.67 -8.54 6.36
CA GLY A 40 -17.91 -7.11 6.64
C GLY A 40 -16.66 -6.26 6.38
N ASP A 41 -16.24 -5.53 7.42
CA ASP A 41 -15.03 -4.68 7.45
C ASP A 41 -13.77 -5.42 7.93
N THR A 42 -13.90 -6.71 8.21
CA THR A 42 -12.77 -7.58 8.53
C THR A 42 -12.26 -8.20 7.24
N LEU A 43 -10.99 -7.90 6.91
CA LEU A 43 -10.23 -8.67 5.93
C LEU A 43 -9.32 -9.61 6.72
N THR A 44 -9.50 -10.90 6.51
CA THR A 44 -8.46 -11.88 6.75
C THR A 44 -7.63 -11.97 5.49
N ALA A 45 -6.39 -11.49 5.54
CA ALA A 45 -5.44 -11.59 4.45
C ALA A 45 -4.12 -12.14 5.00
N GLY A 46 -3.63 -13.22 4.39
CA GLY A 46 -2.24 -13.64 4.54
C GLY A 46 -1.93 -14.50 5.78
N ALA A 47 -1.74 -15.78 5.50
CA ALA A 47 -0.49 -16.51 5.72
C ALA A 47 -0.03 -16.81 7.17
N ALA A 48 -0.06 -15.87 8.11
CA ALA A 48 0.41 -16.03 9.50
C ALA A 48 -0.70 -15.97 10.57
N GLY A 49 -1.96 -15.96 10.13
CA GLY A 49 -3.08 -15.67 11.02
C GLY A 49 -3.16 -14.19 11.42
N ILE A 50 -2.60 -13.27 10.62
CA ILE A 50 -2.84 -11.83 10.81
C ILE A 50 -4.27 -11.51 10.35
N SER A 51 -5.03 -10.83 11.21
CA SER A 51 -6.33 -10.29 10.87
C SER A 51 -6.29 -8.77 10.81
N TYR A 52 -7.00 -8.18 9.85
CA TYR A 52 -7.11 -6.74 9.69
C TYR A 52 -8.57 -6.30 9.88
N THR A 53 -8.78 -5.36 10.80
CA THR A 53 -10.07 -4.69 10.99
C THR A 53 -9.92 -3.22 10.59
N ARG A 54 -10.75 -2.77 9.64
CA ARG A 54 -10.80 -1.37 9.23
C ARG A 54 -11.91 -0.62 9.95
N SER A 55 -11.68 0.67 10.20
CA SER A 55 -12.68 1.57 10.76
C SER A 55 -12.48 3.00 10.24
N GLY A 56 -13.57 3.76 10.17
CA GLY A 56 -13.55 5.11 9.59
C GLY A 56 -13.51 5.11 8.06
N GLY A 57 -13.51 6.31 7.47
CA GLY A 57 -13.55 6.49 6.02
C GLY A 57 -14.98 6.41 5.52
N GLY A 58 -15.62 7.58 5.35
CA GLY A 58 -17.01 7.69 4.91
C GLY A 58 -17.26 6.85 3.65
N GLY A 59 -18.41 6.17 3.60
CA GLY A 59 -18.80 5.17 2.60
C GLY A 59 -18.93 5.67 1.16
N GLY A 60 -17.85 6.18 0.58
CA GLY A 60 -17.70 6.47 -0.83
C GLY A 60 -17.17 5.26 -1.58
N ASN A 61 -17.70 5.00 -2.79
CA ASN A 61 -17.33 3.85 -3.62
C ASN A 61 -15.89 3.88 -4.19
N LYS A 62 -15.08 4.90 -3.84
CA LYS A 62 -13.70 5.07 -4.30
C LYS A 62 -12.78 5.38 -3.12
N VAL A 63 -12.09 4.34 -2.66
CA VAL A 63 -11.02 4.45 -1.66
C VAL A 63 -9.70 3.98 -2.26
N ALA A 64 -8.58 4.54 -1.83
CA ALA A 64 -7.26 4.27 -2.38
C ALA A 64 -6.19 4.17 -1.28
N PRO A 65 -5.09 3.43 -1.51
CA PRO A 65 -3.97 3.38 -0.57
C PRO A 65 -3.25 4.73 -0.48
N LEU A 66 -2.56 4.96 0.64
CA LEU A 66 -1.67 6.11 0.82
C LEU A 66 -0.33 5.87 0.15
N THR A 67 0.24 6.92 -0.45
CA THR A 67 1.66 6.98 -0.80
C THR A 67 2.43 7.53 0.39
N ALA A 68 3.31 6.72 0.98
CA ALA A 68 4.15 7.18 2.09
C ALA A 68 5.15 8.26 1.66
N ALA A 69 5.45 9.16 2.59
CA ALA A 69 6.45 10.20 2.39
C ALA A 69 7.87 9.60 2.33
N GLY A 70 8.68 10.14 1.42
CA GLY A 70 10.06 9.68 1.22
C GLY A 70 10.15 8.32 0.52
N ASN A 71 11.18 7.56 0.86
CA ASN A 71 11.45 6.23 0.28
C ASN A 71 11.04 5.09 1.22
N TRP A 72 10.17 5.36 2.19
CA TRP A 72 9.72 4.34 3.14
C TRP A 72 8.57 3.53 2.55
N THR A 73 8.60 2.23 2.78
CA THR A 73 7.50 1.32 2.49
C THR A 73 7.26 0.42 3.70
N PRO A 74 6.05 -0.15 3.83
CA PRO A 74 5.85 -1.32 4.70
C PRO A 74 6.90 -2.40 4.40
N PRO A 75 7.24 -3.25 5.39
CA PRO A 75 8.22 -4.29 5.20
C PRO A 75 7.72 -5.25 4.10
N PRO A 76 8.54 -5.53 3.07
CA PRO A 76 8.13 -6.37 1.93
C PRO A 76 7.95 -7.85 2.32
N CYS A 77 8.54 -8.25 3.44
CA CYS A 77 8.38 -9.57 4.04
C CYS A 77 8.46 -9.48 5.56
N TYR A 78 8.03 -10.53 6.25
CA TYR A 78 8.11 -10.62 7.72
C TYR A 78 8.12 -12.08 8.17
N TYR A 79 8.53 -12.33 9.43
CA TYR A 79 8.42 -13.64 10.08
C TYR A 79 7.30 -13.65 11.10
N ALA A 80 6.50 -14.72 11.07
CA ALA A 80 5.42 -14.91 12.03
C ALA A 80 5.12 -16.41 12.23
N PRO A 81 4.33 -16.78 13.25
CA PRO A 81 3.90 -18.17 13.45
C PRO A 81 3.22 -18.73 12.20
N ARG A 82 3.67 -19.91 11.75
CA ARG A 82 3.15 -20.58 10.55
C ARG A 82 2.65 -22.00 10.78
N TYR A 83 3.41 -22.80 11.52
CA TYR A 83 3.14 -24.22 11.67
C TYR A 83 3.14 -24.66 13.14
N THR A 84 2.25 -25.59 13.46
CA THR A 84 2.44 -26.52 14.58
C THR A 84 3.53 -27.56 14.23
N PRO A 85 4.07 -28.30 15.22
CA PRO A 85 4.99 -29.41 14.95
C PRO A 85 4.52 -30.40 13.88
N GLN A 86 3.24 -30.80 13.93
CA GLN A 86 2.68 -31.75 12.97
C GLN A 86 2.57 -31.14 11.56
N GLU A 87 2.09 -29.90 11.45
CA GLU A 87 1.96 -29.24 10.15
C GLU A 87 3.31 -28.99 9.47
N LEU A 88 4.38 -28.75 10.26
CA LEU A 88 5.72 -28.62 9.70
C LEU A 88 6.22 -29.95 9.13
N GLU A 89 6.03 -31.05 9.86
CA GLU A 89 6.36 -32.39 9.38
C GLU A 89 5.60 -32.70 8.08
N ASP A 90 4.28 -32.49 8.08
CA ASP A 90 3.41 -32.73 6.93
C ASP A 90 3.80 -31.86 5.71
N THR A 91 4.44 -30.71 5.95
CA THR A 91 4.94 -29.82 4.90
C THR A 91 6.31 -30.26 4.36
N LEU A 92 7.27 -30.55 5.24
CA LEU A 92 8.66 -30.75 4.84
C LEU A 92 8.97 -32.20 4.42
N VAL A 93 8.35 -33.19 5.08
CA VAL A 93 8.62 -34.61 4.78
C VAL A 93 8.33 -34.96 3.32
N PRO A 94 7.20 -34.55 2.72
CA PRO A 94 6.94 -34.83 1.31
C PRO A 94 7.95 -34.19 0.36
N ILE A 95 8.50 -33.02 0.70
CA ILE A 95 9.43 -32.27 -0.15
C ILE A 95 10.75 -33.04 -0.30
N TRP A 96 11.38 -33.45 0.81
CA TRP A 96 12.64 -34.19 0.73
C TRP A 96 12.45 -35.68 0.41
N GLN A 97 11.23 -36.22 0.47
CA GLN A 97 10.91 -37.57 -0.04
C GLN A 97 10.68 -37.58 -1.55
N ALA A 98 10.40 -36.43 -2.16
CA ALA A 98 10.28 -36.30 -3.62
C ALA A 98 11.64 -36.38 -4.34
N GLU A 99 12.76 -36.34 -3.60
CA GLU A 99 14.15 -36.38 -4.11
C GLU A 99 14.46 -35.33 -5.19
N SER A 100 13.65 -34.26 -5.28
CA SER A 100 13.76 -33.20 -6.29
C SER A 100 14.61 -32.00 -5.85
N THR A 101 14.96 -31.93 -4.56
CA THR A 101 15.69 -30.84 -3.89
C THR A 101 17.19 -31.10 -3.77
N GLY A 102 17.62 -32.35 -3.97
CA GLY A 102 19.03 -32.78 -3.90
C GLY A 102 19.42 -33.33 -2.53
N HIS A 103 20.24 -34.39 -2.56
CA HIS A 103 20.59 -35.19 -1.38
C HIS A 103 21.20 -34.37 -0.22
N GLU A 104 22.07 -33.42 -0.52
CA GLU A 104 22.72 -32.59 0.50
C GLU A 104 21.71 -31.70 1.24
N TRP A 105 20.75 -31.11 0.50
CA TRP A 105 19.70 -30.31 1.10
C TRP A 105 18.77 -31.18 1.96
N ASP A 106 18.33 -32.33 1.45
CA ASP A 106 17.45 -33.26 2.19
C ASP A 106 18.06 -33.70 3.52
N LEU A 107 19.36 -34.05 3.51
CA LEU A 107 20.09 -34.37 4.74
C LEU A 107 20.19 -33.17 5.69
N SER A 108 20.42 -31.96 5.18
CA SER A 108 20.50 -30.76 6.01
C SER A 108 19.19 -30.47 6.74
N GLN A 109 18.04 -30.64 6.07
CA GLN A 109 16.73 -30.37 6.64
C GLN A 109 16.33 -31.43 7.67
N LYS A 110 16.55 -32.72 7.37
CA LYS A 110 16.35 -33.82 8.35
C LYS A 110 17.21 -33.62 9.58
N LYS A 111 18.48 -33.27 9.38
CA LYS A 111 19.40 -32.97 10.48
C LYS A 111 18.89 -31.86 11.39
N LYS A 112 18.30 -30.82 10.78
CA LYS A 112 17.79 -29.64 11.48
C LYS A 112 16.49 -29.88 12.24
N TYR A 113 15.50 -30.51 11.61
CA TYR A 113 14.15 -30.60 12.14
C TYR A 113 13.82 -31.96 12.79
N GLU A 114 14.49 -33.04 12.38
CA GLU A 114 14.19 -34.41 12.80
C GLU A 114 15.26 -34.98 13.75
N ASP A 115 16.55 -34.87 13.38
CA ASP A 115 17.63 -35.65 14.02
C ASP A 115 18.21 -35.02 15.31
N GLY A 116 17.84 -33.78 15.65
CA GLY A 116 18.23 -33.14 16.92
C GLY A 116 19.26 -32.02 16.82
N GLU A 117 19.58 -31.49 15.64
CA GLU A 117 20.58 -30.42 15.46
C GLU A 117 20.00 -29.16 14.77
N PRO A 118 19.27 -28.26 15.46
CA PRO A 118 19.05 -28.22 16.92
C PRO A 118 17.70 -28.80 17.36
N TYR A 119 16.84 -29.20 16.43
CA TYR A 119 15.49 -29.64 16.75
C TYR A 119 15.32 -31.13 16.49
N LYS A 120 14.55 -31.78 17.37
CA LYS A 120 14.30 -33.21 17.32
C LYS A 120 12.82 -33.45 17.04
N ASP A 121 12.52 -34.34 16.09
CA ASP A 121 11.16 -34.78 15.77
C ASP A 121 10.17 -33.60 15.68
N PHE A 122 10.56 -32.55 14.95
CA PHE A 122 9.81 -31.31 14.70
C PHE A 122 9.32 -30.59 15.98
N ASN A 123 9.97 -30.82 17.12
CA ASN A 123 9.54 -30.38 18.45
C ASN A 123 8.12 -30.87 18.82
N LYS A 124 7.73 -32.09 18.41
CA LYS A 124 6.40 -32.66 18.74
C LYS A 124 6.14 -32.75 20.24
N ASP A 125 7.17 -32.95 21.07
CA ASP A 125 7.09 -32.92 22.53
C ASP A 125 6.75 -31.52 23.10
N LYS A 126 6.90 -30.48 22.27
CA LYS A 126 6.51 -29.09 22.52
C LYS A 126 5.22 -28.67 21.81
N ALA A 127 4.43 -29.61 21.27
CA ALA A 127 3.13 -29.28 20.68
C ALA A 127 2.26 -28.44 21.64
N GLY A 128 1.73 -27.32 21.14
CA GLY A 128 0.93 -26.35 21.91
C GLY A 128 1.74 -25.41 22.83
N LYS A 129 3.06 -25.59 22.93
CA LYS A 129 3.97 -24.76 23.74
C LYS A 129 4.75 -23.74 22.93
N GLY A 130 4.50 -23.65 21.62
CA GLY A 130 5.19 -22.74 20.72
C GLY A 130 4.75 -22.95 19.29
N PHE A 131 5.42 -22.27 18.38
CA PHE A 131 5.13 -22.32 16.95
C PHE A 131 6.42 -22.36 16.15
N TRP A 132 6.35 -22.97 14.98
CA TRP A 132 7.34 -22.81 13.93
C TRP A 132 7.02 -21.53 13.15
N TRP A 133 8.00 -20.63 13.11
CA TRP A 133 7.93 -19.37 12.41
C TRP A 133 8.58 -19.51 11.04
N ALA A 134 7.97 -18.87 10.05
CA ALA A 134 8.47 -18.84 8.68
C ALA A 134 8.28 -17.44 8.09
N SER A 135 8.91 -17.21 6.95
CA SER A 135 8.76 -15.95 6.22
C SER A 135 7.40 -15.89 5.50
N TYR A 136 6.96 -14.66 5.31
CA TYR A 136 5.79 -14.26 4.57
C TYR A 136 6.14 -13.11 3.65
N VAL A 137 5.60 -13.13 2.44
CA VAL A 137 5.63 -11.97 1.55
C VAL A 137 4.43 -11.10 1.88
N THR A 138 4.68 -9.81 2.08
CA THR A 138 3.61 -8.83 2.29
C THR A 138 2.80 -8.71 0.99
N PRO A 139 1.46 -8.79 1.04
CA PRO A 139 0.64 -8.68 -0.17
C PRO A 139 0.96 -7.41 -0.97
N GLY A 140 1.16 -7.56 -2.28
CA GLY A 140 1.57 -6.48 -3.18
C GLY A 140 3.09 -6.31 -3.34
N PHE A 141 3.89 -7.04 -2.57
CA PHE A 141 5.36 -7.07 -2.68
C PHE A 141 5.88 -8.34 -3.36
N GLU A 142 5.03 -9.15 -4.00
CA GLU A 142 5.43 -10.42 -4.63
C GLU A 142 6.47 -10.24 -5.75
N GLY A 143 6.49 -9.08 -6.41
CA GLY A 143 7.50 -8.72 -7.40
C GLY A 143 8.64 -7.85 -6.87
N ASP A 144 8.61 -7.47 -5.59
CA ASP A 144 9.62 -6.61 -4.99
C ASP A 144 10.85 -7.44 -4.58
N PRO A 145 12.08 -7.09 -5.02
CA PRO A 145 13.29 -7.83 -4.62
C PRO A 145 13.50 -7.92 -3.10
N GLY A 146 13.01 -6.93 -2.35
CA GLY A 146 13.05 -6.90 -0.88
C GLY A 146 12.19 -7.99 -0.24
N SER A 147 11.24 -8.59 -0.95
CA SER A 147 10.45 -9.73 -0.43
C SER A 147 11.30 -10.96 -0.14
N LEU A 148 12.46 -11.06 -0.79
CA LEU A 148 13.45 -12.13 -0.59
C LEU A 148 14.41 -11.87 0.57
N ALA A 149 14.31 -10.71 1.25
CA ALA A 149 15.18 -10.38 2.38
C ALA A 149 14.91 -11.24 3.63
N CYS A 150 13.73 -11.85 3.71
CA CYS A 150 13.39 -12.81 4.75
C CYS A 150 13.86 -14.21 4.37
N ASP A 151 15.18 -14.42 4.46
CA ASP A 151 15.91 -15.62 4.03
C ASP A 151 16.15 -16.67 5.14
N GLN A 152 15.90 -16.34 6.40
CA GLN A 152 16.01 -17.28 7.52
C GLN A 152 15.11 -18.50 7.31
N GLU A 153 15.71 -19.67 7.44
CA GLU A 153 15.00 -20.95 7.50
C GLU A 153 14.03 -20.98 8.68
N ILE A 154 13.05 -21.88 8.61
CA ILE A 154 12.03 -22.08 9.64
C ILE A 154 12.67 -22.30 11.02
N PHE A 155 12.16 -21.62 12.03
CA PHE A 155 12.71 -21.65 13.40
C PHE A 155 11.60 -21.73 14.45
N TRP A 156 11.94 -22.25 15.62
CA TRP A 156 10.98 -22.44 16.70
C TRP A 156 10.99 -21.24 17.65
N VAL A 157 9.81 -20.83 18.10
CA VAL A 157 9.64 -19.85 19.19
C VAL A 157 8.65 -20.43 20.21
N ASP A 158 9.05 -20.46 21.48
CA ASP A 158 8.17 -20.89 22.57
C ASP A 158 7.06 -19.86 22.81
N LYS A 159 5.88 -20.33 23.19
CA LYS A 159 4.69 -19.51 23.40
C LYS A 159 4.88 -18.61 24.63
N GLY A 160 4.72 -17.31 24.43
CA GLY A 160 4.90 -16.30 25.48
C GLY A 160 6.28 -15.66 25.47
N ASP A 161 7.23 -16.23 24.72
CA ASP A 161 8.50 -15.55 24.45
C ASP A 161 8.26 -14.39 23.47
N PRO A 162 9.02 -13.28 23.60
CA PRO A 162 8.97 -12.20 22.64
C PRO A 162 9.50 -12.66 21.27
N PRO A 163 9.09 -12.00 20.18
CA PRO A 163 9.67 -12.22 18.86
C PRO A 163 11.21 -12.12 18.91
N PRO A 164 11.96 -13.03 18.27
CA PRO A 164 13.41 -13.06 18.37
C PRO A 164 14.06 -11.76 17.88
N ALA A 165 14.77 -11.05 18.76
CA ALA A 165 15.35 -9.74 18.46
C ALA A 165 16.47 -9.78 17.39
N ASN A 166 17.09 -10.95 17.18
CA ASN A 166 18.13 -11.16 16.18
C ASN A 166 17.59 -11.51 14.79
N ILE A 167 16.28 -11.65 14.63
CA ILE A 167 15.62 -11.93 13.35
C ILE A 167 14.92 -10.65 12.91
N PRO A 168 15.49 -9.91 11.94
CA PRO A 168 14.85 -8.73 11.38
C PRO A 168 13.45 -9.07 10.88
N GLN A 169 12.51 -8.15 11.05
CA GLN A 169 11.12 -8.30 10.58
C GLN A 169 10.35 -9.47 11.23
N ALA A 170 10.83 -10.02 12.36
CA ALA A 170 9.97 -10.83 13.22
C ALA A 170 8.77 -9.99 13.67
N ILE A 171 7.57 -10.57 13.63
CA ILE A 171 6.31 -9.84 13.85
C ILE A 171 6.26 -9.28 15.28
N THR A 172 6.38 -7.96 15.39
CA THR A 172 6.20 -7.17 16.61
C THR A 172 4.99 -6.25 16.45
N PRO A 173 4.50 -5.60 17.52
CA PRO A 173 3.50 -4.54 17.41
C PRO A 173 3.90 -3.45 16.40
N GLU A 174 5.19 -3.10 16.31
CA GLU A 174 5.68 -2.13 15.32
C GLU A 174 5.55 -2.66 13.89
N ILE A 175 5.97 -3.90 13.61
CA ILE A 175 5.79 -4.49 12.28
C ILE A 175 4.30 -4.59 11.94
N LEU A 176 3.43 -4.95 12.90
CA LEU A 176 1.98 -4.93 12.70
C LEU A 176 1.45 -3.54 12.32
N ALA A 177 1.96 -2.48 12.95
CA ALA A 177 1.57 -1.12 12.62
C ALA A 177 1.99 -0.73 11.19
N GLN A 178 3.18 -1.15 10.77
CA GLN A 178 3.68 -0.91 9.42
C GLN A 178 2.89 -1.71 8.37
N LEU A 179 2.50 -2.95 8.68
CA LEU A 179 1.61 -3.74 7.82
C LEU A 179 0.20 -3.11 7.76
N ALA A 180 -0.35 -2.68 8.90
CA ALA A 180 -1.61 -1.97 8.97
C ALA A 180 -1.61 -0.67 8.16
N TYR A 181 -0.48 0.05 8.11
CA TYR A 181 -0.28 1.21 7.23
C TYR A 181 -0.55 0.85 5.76
N GLY A 182 0.02 -0.26 5.28
CA GLY A 182 -0.18 -0.73 3.90
C GLY A 182 -1.65 -1.07 3.58
N GLU A 183 -2.43 -1.39 4.60
CA GLU A 183 -3.84 -1.72 4.50
C GLU A 183 -4.78 -0.49 4.62
N ILE A 184 -4.25 0.70 4.93
CA ILE A 184 -5.02 1.95 4.98
C ILE A 184 -5.64 2.25 3.62
N ARG A 185 -6.91 2.62 3.62
CA ARG A 185 -7.63 3.10 2.44
C ARG A 185 -8.29 4.43 2.79
N VAL A 186 -7.91 5.49 2.08
CA VAL A 186 -8.47 6.83 2.25
C VAL A 186 -9.45 7.17 1.12
N PRO A 187 -10.43 8.05 1.36
CA PRO A 187 -11.32 8.54 0.31
C PRO A 187 -10.57 9.18 -0.85
N GLY A 188 -11.13 9.08 -2.06
CA GLY A 188 -10.61 9.83 -3.20
C GLY A 188 -10.59 11.35 -2.96
N THR A 189 -9.53 12.02 -3.43
CA THR A 189 -9.37 13.48 -3.30
C THR A 189 -10.05 14.23 -4.45
N GLU A 190 -11.38 14.22 -4.48
CA GLU A 190 -12.15 15.15 -5.31
C GLU A 190 -12.47 16.41 -4.50
N VAL A 191 -12.05 17.57 -4.99
CA VAL A 191 -12.27 18.84 -4.31
C VAL A 191 -13.51 19.52 -4.86
N GLU A 192 -14.18 20.25 -3.97
CA GLU A 192 -15.26 21.12 -4.40
C GLU A 192 -14.67 22.44 -4.91
N LEU A 193 -15.15 22.90 -6.06
CA LEU A 193 -14.71 24.13 -6.71
C LEU A 193 -15.84 25.16 -6.77
N ALA A 194 -15.51 26.43 -6.52
CA ALA A 194 -16.39 27.55 -6.87
C ALA A 194 -15.64 28.63 -7.67
N PRO A 195 -16.14 29.02 -8.86
CA PRO A 195 -17.34 28.48 -9.51
C PRO A 195 -17.17 27.01 -9.90
N GLY A 196 -18.22 26.19 -9.75
CA GLY A 196 -18.19 24.77 -10.12
C GLY A 196 -18.19 24.52 -11.64
N GLY A 197 -18.27 25.59 -12.43
CA GLY A 197 -18.12 25.59 -13.89
C GLY A 197 -16.83 26.29 -14.32
N GLU A 198 -16.91 27.11 -15.36
CA GLU A 198 -15.72 27.81 -15.85
C GLU A 198 -15.21 28.87 -14.86
N SER A 199 -13.96 28.71 -14.46
CA SER A 199 -13.21 29.74 -13.74
C SER A 199 -12.84 30.88 -14.69
N LYS A 200 -12.61 32.08 -14.14
CA LYS A 200 -12.25 33.26 -14.94
C LYS A 200 -10.85 33.74 -14.60
N VAL A 201 -10.15 34.24 -15.62
CA VAL A 201 -8.81 34.83 -15.45
C VAL A 201 -8.86 35.97 -14.44
N ASN A 202 -7.86 36.02 -13.56
CA ASN A 202 -7.73 36.98 -12.46
C ASN A 202 -8.84 36.92 -11.38
N LEU A 203 -9.73 35.93 -11.41
CA LEU A 203 -10.70 35.70 -10.34
C LEU A 203 -10.32 34.46 -9.51
N PRO A 204 -10.42 34.53 -8.16
CA PRO A 204 -10.17 33.38 -7.31
C PRO A 204 -11.17 32.26 -7.55
N THR A 205 -10.66 31.06 -7.80
CA THR A 205 -11.39 29.80 -7.71
C THR A 205 -11.23 29.27 -6.30
N TRP A 206 -12.35 29.12 -5.59
CA TRP A 206 -12.41 28.56 -4.25
C TRP A 206 -12.28 27.05 -4.33
N VAL A 207 -11.56 26.47 -3.37
CA VAL A 207 -11.30 25.04 -3.25
C VAL A 207 -11.52 24.63 -1.80
N TRP A 208 -12.32 23.60 -1.56
CA TRP A 208 -12.50 23.01 -0.24
C TRP A 208 -12.76 21.50 -0.32
N LEU A 209 -12.57 20.82 0.81
CA LEU A 209 -12.94 19.42 0.97
C LEU A 209 -14.23 19.29 1.76
N GLU A 210 -15.06 18.33 1.37
CA GLU A 210 -16.25 17.99 2.14
C GLU A 210 -15.85 17.29 3.45
N LYS A 211 -16.01 18.00 4.57
CA LYS A 211 -15.60 17.53 5.91
C LYS A 211 -16.08 16.11 6.24
N ALA A 212 -17.29 15.74 5.83
CA ALA A 212 -17.85 14.41 6.10
C ALA A 212 -17.09 13.27 5.41
N LYS A 213 -16.39 13.56 4.30
CA LYS A 213 -15.60 12.57 3.55
C LYS A 213 -14.22 12.37 4.18
N PHE A 214 -13.56 13.44 4.61
CA PHE A 214 -12.17 13.42 5.07
C PHE A 214 -12.09 13.36 6.59
N THR A 215 -12.40 12.18 7.14
CA THR A 215 -12.29 11.87 8.57
C THR A 215 -11.13 10.89 8.81
N PRO A 216 -10.61 10.80 10.05
CA PRO A 216 -9.58 9.82 10.37
C PRO A 216 -10.00 8.39 9.98
N VAL A 217 -9.05 7.64 9.43
CA VAL A 217 -9.20 6.21 9.11
C VAL A 217 -8.23 5.40 9.95
N SER A 218 -8.64 4.22 10.40
CA SER A 218 -7.76 3.35 11.19
C SER A 218 -7.83 1.90 10.73
N VAL A 219 -6.69 1.23 10.80
CA VAL A 219 -6.56 -0.21 10.56
C VAL A 219 -5.93 -0.84 11.78
N THR A 220 -6.57 -1.86 12.34
CA THR A 220 -6.01 -2.69 13.40
C THR A 220 -5.53 -4.00 12.81
N ALA A 221 -4.23 -4.30 12.96
CA ALA A 221 -3.64 -5.60 12.64
C ALA A 221 -3.43 -6.39 13.93
N ARG A 222 -3.85 -7.66 13.96
CA ARG A 222 -3.75 -8.53 15.15
C ARG A 222 -3.21 -9.91 14.78
N VAL A 223 -2.40 -10.47 15.69
CA VAL A 223 -1.99 -11.89 15.68
C VAL A 223 -2.51 -12.56 16.94
N ASP A 224 -3.65 -13.24 16.84
CA ASP A 224 -4.33 -13.84 18.00
C ASP A 224 -3.45 -14.88 18.71
N ALA A 225 -2.68 -15.67 17.95
CA ALA A 225 -1.79 -16.69 18.49
C ALA A 225 -0.71 -16.12 19.45
N LEU A 226 -0.34 -14.85 19.26
CA LEU A 226 0.66 -14.13 20.03
C LEU A 226 0.06 -13.12 21.01
N GLY A 227 -1.25 -12.83 20.91
CA GLY A 227 -1.92 -11.82 21.73
C GLY A 227 -1.39 -10.41 21.52
N ILE A 228 -0.87 -10.10 20.33
CA ILE A 228 -0.35 -8.77 19.97
C ILE A 228 -1.22 -8.11 18.89
N GLU A 229 -1.35 -6.80 19.01
CA GLU A 229 -2.06 -5.96 18.04
C GLU A 229 -1.40 -4.59 17.91
N ALA A 230 -1.66 -3.95 16.77
CA ALA A 230 -1.39 -2.54 16.56
C ALA A 230 -2.50 -1.90 15.74
N THR A 231 -2.91 -0.70 16.14
CA THR A 231 -3.86 0.15 15.44
C THR A 231 -3.12 1.32 14.84
N THR A 232 -3.08 1.39 13.52
CA THR A 232 -2.52 2.50 12.76
C THR A 232 -3.64 3.43 12.30
N THR A 233 -3.50 4.72 12.59
CA THR A 233 -4.48 5.78 12.31
C THR A 233 -3.87 6.82 11.38
N ALA A 234 -4.59 7.17 10.31
CA ALA A 234 -4.24 8.26 9.42
C ALA A 234 -5.26 9.40 9.56
N GLU A 235 -4.76 10.59 9.85
CA GLU A 235 -5.54 11.82 10.07
C GLU A 235 -5.22 12.84 8.98
N PRO A 236 -6.23 13.44 8.33
CA PRO A 236 -5.98 14.46 7.31
C PRO A 236 -5.45 15.73 7.98
N VAL A 237 -4.35 16.29 7.47
CA VAL A 237 -3.73 17.49 8.07
C VAL A 237 -3.64 18.68 7.12
N SER A 238 -3.55 18.45 5.81
CA SER A 238 -3.54 19.54 4.84
C SER A 238 -3.91 19.10 3.43
N LEU A 239 -4.32 20.05 2.60
CA LEU A 239 -4.49 19.89 1.14
C LEU A 239 -3.45 20.73 0.42
N ARG A 240 -2.66 20.12 -0.46
CA ARG A 240 -1.78 20.80 -1.40
C ARG A 240 -2.51 20.96 -2.75
N ILE A 241 -2.51 22.17 -3.28
CA ILE A 241 -3.06 22.50 -4.61
C ILE A 241 -1.91 22.79 -5.57
N GLU A 242 -1.90 22.08 -6.68
CA GLU A 242 -1.00 22.33 -7.81
C GLU A 242 -1.85 22.74 -9.01
N PRO A 243 -1.78 24.00 -9.48
CA PRO A 243 -2.75 24.54 -10.44
C PRO A 243 -2.77 23.89 -11.83
N GLY A 244 -1.79 23.04 -12.16
CA GLY A 244 -1.60 22.48 -13.50
C GLY A 244 -0.95 23.44 -14.51
N THR A 245 -0.54 24.64 -14.08
CA THR A 245 0.14 25.64 -14.93
C THR A 245 1.01 26.57 -14.09
N ALA A 246 2.06 27.12 -14.69
CA ALA A 246 2.89 28.17 -14.10
C ALA A 246 2.19 29.54 -14.10
N ASP A 247 1.19 29.73 -14.98
CA ASP A 247 0.39 30.96 -15.08
C ASP A 247 -0.77 30.98 -14.06
N ALA A 248 -0.48 30.68 -12.80
CA ALA A 248 -1.45 30.68 -11.70
C ALA A 248 -0.79 31.04 -10.37
N ARG A 249 -1.59 31.52 -9.42
CA ARG A 249 -1.20 31.79 -8.03
C ARG A 249 -2.09 31.00 -7.10
N THR A 250 -1.52 30.29 -6.15
CA THR A 250 -2.26 29.56 -5.12
C THR A 250 -2.67 30.48 -3.97
N LEU A 251 -3.73 30.09 -3.27
CA LEU A 251 -4.27 30.74 -2.09
C LEU A 251 -4.44 29.68 -0.99
N PRO A 252 -3.65 29.72 0.10
CA PRO A 252 -2.55 30.65 0.35
C PRO A 252 -1.40 30.47 -0.65
N ALA A 253 -0.48 31.45 -0.70
CA ALA A 253 0.65 31.42 -1.64
C ALA A 253 1.59 30.21 -1.46
N SER A 254 1.54 29.52 -0.32
CA SER A 254 2.25 28.25 -0.12
C SER A 254 1.69 27.09 -0.94
N GLY A 255 0.48 27.23 -1.49
CA GLY A 255 -0.27 26.13 -2.11
C GLY A 255 -0.76 25.08 -1.13
N THR A 256 -0.55 25.25 0.17
CA THR A 256 -0.92 24.27 1.19
C THR A 256 -1.96 24.85 2.13
N CYS A 257 -3.11 24.22 2.16
CA CYS A 257 -4.28 24.58 2.95
C CYS A 257 -4.34 23.68 4.19
N PRO A 258 -4.05 24.20 5.40
CA PRO A 258 -4.10 23.38 6.60
C PRO A 258 -5.53 23.00 6.96
N ILE A 259 -5.69 21.88 7.67
CA ILE A 259 -6.93 21.57 8.38
C ILE A 259 -7.16 22.59 9.49
N ARG A 260 -8.41 23.00 9.68
CA ARG A 260 -8.82 23.88 10.78
C ARG A 260 -9.24 23.08 12.01
N ASP A 261 -9.40 23.77 13.14
CA ASP A 261 -9.86 23.20 14.40
C ASP A 261 -11.23 22.50 14.29
N ASP A 262 -12.07 22.95 13.35
CA ASP A 262 -13.36 22.31 13.07
C ASP A 262 -13.23 21.09 12.15
N GLY A 263 -12.03 20.65 11.78
CA GLY A 263 -11.79 19.52 10.87
C GLY A 263 -12.03 19.83 9.38
N SER A 264 -12.28 21.08 9.00
CA SER A 264 -12.45 21.47 7.60
C SER A 264 -11.13 21.89 6.93
N ILE A 265 -10.98 21.59 5.64
CA ILE A 265 -9.94 22.15 4.77
C ILE A 265 -10.60 23.01 3.71
N GLY A 266 -10.19 24.28 3.61
CA GLY A 266 -10.89 25.26 2.78
C GLY A 266 -12.23 25.70 3.39
N GLU A 267 -12.99 26.56 2.72
CA GLU A 267 -14.29 27.01 3.22
C GLU A 267 -15.33 26.86 2.12
N PRO A 268 -16.49 26.23 2.38
CA PRO A 268 -17.56 26.18 1.40
C PRO A 268 -17.97 27.56 0.92
N TYR A 269 -17.99 27.73 -0.40
CA TYR A 269 -18.45 28.97 -1.00
C TYR A 269 -19.93 29.19 -0.70
N ALA A 270 -20.30 30.44 -0.41
CA ALA A 270 -21.69 30.86 -0.23
C ALA A 270 -21.93 32.17 -0.98
N PRO A 271 -23.15 32.41 -1.50
CA PRO A 271 -23.52 33.69 -2.10
C PRO A 271 -23.17 34.87 -1.17
N GLY A 272 -22.62 35.94 -1.72
CA GLY A 272 -22.14 37.10 -0.96
C GLY A 272 -20.66 37.05 -0.55
N LYS A 273 -19.92 35.97 -0.89
CA LYS A 273 -18.47 35.89 -0.65
C LYS A 273 -17.62 36.22 -1.89
N ALA A 274 -18.22 36.74 -2.96
CA ALA A 274 -17.52 37.00 -4.23
C ALA A 274 -16.30 37.94 -4.09
N ASP A 275 -16.39 38.92 -3.21
CA ASP A 275 -15.30 39.89 -2.96
C ASP A 275 -14.29 39.42 -1.91
N ARG A 276 -14.45 38.21 -1.36
CA ARG A 276 -13.53 37.65 -0.35
C ARG A 276 -12.47 36.79 -1.01
N THR A 277 -11.25 36.86 -0.47
CA THR A 277 -10.21 35.91 -0.81
C THR A 277 -10.53 34.55 -0.16
N PRO A 278 -10.62 33.45 -0.94
CA PRO A 278 -10.78 32.15 -0.35
C PRO A 278 -9.59 31.81 0.55
N PRO A 279 -9.83 31.14 1.69
CA PRO A 279 -8.73 30.59 2.47
C PRO A 279 -8.07 29.40 1.75
N CYS A 280 -8.86 28.71 0.92
CA CYS A 280 -8.59 27.57 0.04
C CYS A 280 -8.73 27.91 -1.45
N GLY A 281 -7.70 28.04 -2.29
CA GLY A 281 -7.98 28.34 -3.70
C GLY A 281 -6.82 28.55 -4.66
N VAL A 282 -7.17 28.98 -5.87
CA VAL A 282 -6.24 29.29 -6.95
C VAL A 282 -6.73 30.46 -7.79
N THR A 283 -5.83 31.28 -8.31
CA THR A 283 -6.14 32.36 -9.26
C THR A 283 -5.32 32.14 -10.52
N TYR A 284 -6.00 31.84 -11.62
CA TYR A 284 -5.36 31.66 -12.93
C TYR A 284 -5.10 33.01 -13.60
N LEU A 285 -3.91 33.17 -14.14
CA LEU A 285 -3.44 34.40 -14.81
C LEU A 285 -3.60 34.33 -16.34
N ARG A 286 -3.93 33.15 -16.88
CA ARG A 286 -4.20 32.93 -18.30
C ARG A 286 -5.38 31.98 -18.52
N SER A 287 -6.01 32.14 -19.68
CA SER A 287 -7.06 31.25 -20.18
C SER A 287 -6.50 29.89 -20.58
N SER A 288 -7.26 28.82 -20.35
CA SER A 288 -6.94 27.46 -20.82
C SER A 288 -7.23 27.27 -22.32
N ARG A 289 -7.69 28.32 -23.02
CA ARG A 289 -8.11 28.28 -24.44
C ARG A 289 -9.16 27.18 -24.63
N GLU A 290 -9.02 26.32 -25.63
CA GLU A 290 -9.98 25.23 -25.89
C GLU A 290 -9.84 24.04 -24.92
N GLY A 291 -8.81 24.00 -24.06
CA GLY A 291 -8.56 22.92 -23.12
C GLY A 291 -8.86 23.26 -21.66
N SER A 292 -8.25 22.50 -20.75
CA SER A 292 -8.30 22.64 -19.29
C SER A 292 -6.89 22.67 -18.70
N PHE A 293 -6.78 23.15 -17.46
CA PHE A 293 -5.60 22.90 -16.64
C PHE A 293 -5.86 21.69 -15.72
N PRO A 294 -4.93 20.72 -15.62
CA PRO A 294 -5.06 19.59 -14.72
C PRO A 294 -4.70 20.03 -13.30
N LEU A 295 -5.68 20.56 -12.56
CA LEU A 295 -5.48 20.92 -11.17
C LEU A 295 -5.31 19.64 -10.35
N ARG A 296 -4.16 19.50 -9.69
CA ARG A 296 -3.91 18.38 -8.78
C ARG A 296 -4.15 18.82 -7.34
N ALA A 297 -4.91 18.02 -6.62
CA ALA A 297 -5.20 18.25 -5.22
C ALA A 297 -4.74 17.02 -4.42
N THR A 298 -3.82 17.22 -3.47
CA THR A 298 -3.18 16.15 -2.70
C THR A 298 -3.39 16.36 -1.22
N VAL A 299 -4.10 15.44 -0.56
CA VAL A 299 -4.26 15.45 0.89
C VAL A 299 -3.05 14.79 1.53
N THR A 300 -2.47 15.46 2.51
CA THR A 300 -1.45 14.90 3.40
C THR A 300 -2.14 14.37 4.66
N TRP A 301 -1.74 13.18 5.07
CA TRP A 301 -2.25 12.44 6.21
C TRP A 301 -1.12 12.22 7.20
N LYS A 302 -1.28 12.72 8.43
CA LYS A 302 -0.41 12.36 9.54
C LYS A 302 -0.77 10.95 9.97
N VAL A 303 0.24 10.08 10.07
CA VAL A 303 0.02 8.68 10.44
C VAL A 303 0.72 8.37 11.75
N HIS A 304 0.00 7.73 12.65
CA HIS A 304 0.49 7.29 13.96
C HIS A 304 -0.12 5.96 14.32
N TRP A 305 0.40 5.31 15.36
CA TRP A 305 -0.13 4.04 15.82
C TRP A 305 -0.02 3.85 17.32
N THR A 306 -0.85 2.95 17.83
CA THR A 306 -0.81 2.43 19.21
C THR A 306 -0.87 0.92 19.17
N GLY A 307 -0.39 0.22 20.21
CA GLY A 307 -0.39 -1.24 20.20
C GLY A 307 0.04 -1.87 21.51
N THR A 308 0.03 -3.20 21.53
CA THR A 308 0.38 -3.99 22.72
C THR A 308 1.78 -3.64 23.23
N GLY A 309 1.92 -3.34 24.52
CA GLY A 309 3.21 -3.07 25.16
C GLY A 309 3.87 -1.74 24.77
N VAL A 310 3.17 -0.87 24.04
CA VAL A 310 3.67 0.43 23.58
C VAL A 310 3.02 1.55 24.40
N ASN A 311 3.85 2.47 24.91
CA ASN A 311 3.38 3.61 25.68
C ASN A 311 3.07 4.79 24.75
N GLY A 312 1.80 5.17 24.69
CA GLY A 312 1.34 6.32 23.89
C GLY A 312 1.40 6.08 22.38
N GLU A 313 1.07 7.12 21.62
CA GLU A 313 1.10 7.11 20.16
C GLU A 313 2.55 7.17 19.65
N GLN A 314 2.84 6.34 18.66
CA GLN A 314 4.12 6.30 17.96
C GLN A 314 3.94 6.82 16.52
N PRO A 315 4.89 7.60 15.99
CA PRO A 315 4.78 8.13 14.64
C PRO A 315 5.06 7.05 13.58
N LEU A 316 4.39 7.16 12.43
CA LEU A 316 4.79 6.54 11.17
C LEU A 316 5.01 7.65 10.14
N PRO A 317 5.65 7.36 8.99
CA PRO A 317 5.77 8.32 7.91
C PRO A 317 4.41 8.86 7.49
N GLU A 318 4.35 10.15 7.16
CA GLU A 318 3.12 10.75 6.62
C GLU A 318 2.73 10.06 5.32
N GLY A 319 1.43 9.99 5.06
CA GLY A 319 0.88 9.49 3.81
C GLY A 319 0.31 10.63 2.97
N SER A 320 0.26 10.44 1.67
CA SER A 320 -0.42 11.37 0.77
C SER A 320 -1.28 10.64 -0.25
N PHE A 321 -2.41 11.24 -0.59
CA PHE A 321 -3.25 10.78 -1.70
C PHE A 321 -3.83 11.98 -2.44
N GLY A 322 -3.74 11.97 -3.76
CA GLY A 322 -4.22 13.07 -4.59
C GLY A 322 -4.89 12.60 -5.86
N ALA A 323 -5.69 13.48 -6.43
CA ALA A 323 -6.31 13.28 -7.73
C ALA A 323 -6.21 14.56 -8.56
N GLU A 324 -6.41 14.42 -9.86
CA GLU A 324 -6.47 15.51 -10.81
C GLU A 324 -7.92 15.81 -11.18
N GLN A 325 -8.20 17.10 -11.36
CA GLN A 325 -9.48 17.62 -11.83
C GLN A 325 -9.23 18.69 -12.88
N ASP A 326 -9.94 18.58 -14.00
CA ASP A 326 -9.86 19.55 -15.09
C ASP A 326 -10.54 20.86 -14.70
N VAL A 327 -9.80 21.97 -14.81
CA VAL A 327 -10.32 23.32 -14.62
C VAL A 327 -10.27 24.10 -15.93
N VAL A 328 -11.44 24.49 -16.43
CA VAL A 328 -11.56 25.36 -17.60
C VAL A 328 -11.51 26.81 -17.14
N VAL A 329 -10.59 27.58 -17.73
CA VAL A 329 -10.39 28.99 -17.39
C VAL A 329 -10.64 29.86 -18.62
N ARG A 330 -11.60 30.79 -18.52
CA ARG A 330 -11.91 31.73 -19.59
C ARG A 330 -11.51 33.15 -19.25
N GLU A 331 -11.18 33.91 -20.27
CA GLU A 331 -11.02 35.35 -20.14
C GLU A 331 -12.37 36.04 -20.37
N VAL A 332 -12.68 37.05 -19.56
CA VAL A 332 -13.84 37.91 -19.78
C VAL A 332 -13.36 39.16 -20.51
N GLN A 333 -13.83 39.33 -21.74
CA GLN A 333 -13.59 40.54 -22.54
C GLN A 333 -14.87 41.38 -22.53
N SER A 334 -14.81 42.57 -21.92
CA SER A 334 -15.91 43.53 -21.99
C SER A 334 -15.72 44.41 -23.23
N VAL A 335 -16.62 44.29 -24.20
CA VAL A 335 -16.70 45.24 -25.32
C VAL A 335 -17.54 46.43 -24.87
N ASN A 336 -16.90 47.56 -24.59
CA ASN A 336 -17.62 48.81 -24.40
C ASN A 336 -18.01 49.35 -25.79
N ARG A 337 -19.32 49.45 -26.05
CA ARG A 337 -19.86 50.01 -27.30
C ARG A 337 -20.29 51.45 -27.08
#